data_AF-A0A6H5HPW6-F1
#
_entry.id   AF-A0A6H5HPW6-F1
#
_cell.length_a   1.000
_cell.length_b   1.000
_cell.length_c   1.000
_cell.angle_alpha   90.00
_cell.angle_beta   90.00
_cell.angle_gamma   90.00
#
_symmetry.space_group_name_H-M   'P 1'
#
loop_
_entity.id
_entity.type
_entity.pdbx_description
1 polymer ?
#
loop_
_entity_poly.entity_id
_entity_poly.type
_entity_poly.pdbx_seq_one_letter_code
_entity_poly.pdbx_strand_id
1 'polypeptide(L)' 'MQLVTNGGRLAPPTNCPPQLYAIMTQCWQPNPEERPGFGLILERLGYCMQ' A
#
# COMPACT_ATOMS: atom_id res chain seq x y z
N MET A 1 -11.12 16.13 6.23
CA MET A 1 -11.37 14.67 6.36
C MET A 1 -12.05 14.03 5.14
N GLN A 2 -12.28 14.76 4.02
CA GLN A 2 -13.01 14.19 2.88
C GLN A 2 -12.14 13.39 1.89
N LEU A 3 -10.82 13.61 1.86
CA LEU A 3 -9.93 12.95 0.89
C LEU A 3 -10.00 11.42 1.02
N VAL A 4 -9.86 10.89 2.24
CA VAL A 4 -9.81 9.44 2.48
C VAL A 4 -11.17 8.78 2.29
N THR A 5 -12.25 9.40 2.77
CA THR A 5 -13.62 8.88 2.67
C THR A 5 -14.14 8.87 1.23
N ASN A 6 -13.64 9.77 0.38
CA ASN A 6 -13.99 9.82 -1.04
C ASN A 6 -13.06 8.95 -1.92
N GLY A 7 -12.24 8.08 -1.33
CA GLY A 7 -11.35 7.17 -2.05
C GLY A 7 -10.01 7.78 -2.49
N GLY A 8 -9.76 9.06 -2.20
CA GLY A 8 -8.48 9.71 -2.45
C GLY A 8 -7.34 9.08 -1.64
N ARG A 9 -6.19 8.90 -2.28
CA ARG A 9 -4.95 8.38 -1.68
C ARG A 9 -3.77 9.24 -2.10
N LEU A 10 -2.69 9.15 -1.35
CA LEU A 10 -1.44 9.84 -1.68
C LEU A 10 -0.85 9.23 -2.94
N ALA A 11 -0.28 10.07 -3.81
CA ALA A 11 0.54 9.65 -4.93
C ALA A 11 1.82 8.96 -4.44
N PRO A 12 2.51 8.16 -5.28
CA PRO A 12 3.80 7.58 -4.89
C PRO A 12 4.82 8.70 -4.58
N PRO A 13 5.62 8.55 -3.52
CA PRO A 13 6.75 9.45 -3.28
C PRO A 13 7.76 9.44 -4.43
N THR A 14 8.57 10.50 -4.54
CA THR A 14 9.71 10.54 -5.47
C THR A 14 10.64 9.36 -5.21
N ASN A 15 11.10 8.70 -6.29
CA ASN A 15 11.95 7.50 -6.25
C ASN A 15 11.35 6.30 -5.51
N CYS A 16 10.02 6.24 -5.35
CA CYS A 16 9.36 5.07 -4.80
C CYS A 16 9.27 3.95 -5.86
N PRO A 17 9.80 2.74 -5.58
CA PRO A 17 9.63 1.60 -6.48
C PRO A 17 8.15 1.27 -6.70
N PRO A 18 7.72 0.93 -7.93
CA PRO A 18 6.32 0.59 -8.21
C PRO A 18 5.75 -0.51 -7.33
N GLN A 19 6.58 -1.52 -7.00
CA GLN A 19 6.22 -2.65 -6.16
C GLN A 19 5.96 -2.23 -4.71
N LEU A 20 6.77 -1.29 -4.20
CA LEU A 20 6.59 -0.75 -2.86
C LEU A 20 5.30 0.07 -2.79
N TYR A 21 5.03 0.90 -3.80
CA TYR A 21 3.78 1.65 -3.87
C TYR A 21 2.54 0.74 -3.98
N ALA A 22 2.65 -0.39 -4.71
CA ALA A 22 1.57 -1.37 -4.77
C ALA A 22 1.25 -1.99 -3.40
N ILE A 23 2.26 -2.21 -2.54
CA ILE A 23 2.02 -2.63 -1.15
C ILE A 23 1.27 -1.54 -0.39
N MET A 24 1.70 -0.28 -0.52
CA MET A 24 1.04 0.85 0.15
C MET A 24 -0.44 0.98 -0.25
N THR A 25 -0.76 0.91 -1.54
CA THR A 25 -2.15 1.04 -2.01
C THR A 25 -3.02 -0.12 -1.56
N GLN A 26 -2.47 -1.34 -1.45
CA GLN A 26 -3.19 -2.47 -0.88
C GLN A 26 -3.46 -2.30 0.63
N CYS A 27 -2.51 -1.74 1.38
CA CYS A 27 -2.73 -1.39 2.79
C CYS A 27 -3.83 -0.33 2.96
N TRP A 28 -4.12 0.47 1.94
CA TRP A 28 -5.11 1.53 1.97
C TRP A 28 -6.48 1.14 1.40
N GLN A 29 -6.77 -0.16 1.25
CA GLN A 29 -8.09 -0.62 0.80
C GLN A 29 -9.21 -0.11 1.73
N PRO A 30 -10.33 0.40 1.19
CA PRO A 30 -11.46 0.86 1.99
C PRO A 30 -12.00 -0.26 2.89
N ASN A 31 -12.14 -1.46 2.33
CA ASN A 31 -12.53 -2.67 3.04
C ASN A 31 -11.36 -3.21 3.87
N PRO A 32 -11.47 -3.30 5.21
CA PRO A 32 -10.40 -3.83 6.06
C PRO A 32 -9.99 -5.26 5.72
N GLU A 33 -10.93 -6.11 5.28
CA GLU A 33 -10.68 -7.52 4.95
C GLU A 33 -9.83 -7.70 3.68
N GLU A 34 -9.76 -6.67 2.83
CA GLU A 34 -8.91 -6.66 1.62
C GLU A 34 -7.49 -6.17 1.89
N ARG A 35 -7.23 -5.66 3.10
CA ARG A 35 -5.89 -5.21 3.48
C ARG A 35 -5.00 -6.42 3.78
N PRO A 36 -3.74 -6.43 3.35
CA PRO A 36 -2.84 -7.52 3.65
C PRO A 36 -2.52 -7.54 5.15
N GLY A 37 -2.46 -8.74 5.73
CA GLY A 37 -1.89 -8.93 7.06
C GLY A 37 -0.38 -8.68 7.06
N PHE A 38 0.20 -8.42 8.25
CA PHE A 38 1.62 -8.08 8.39
C PHE A 38 2.58 -9.14 7.83
N GLY A 39 2.25 -10.43 7.93
CA GLY A 39 3.08 -11.50 7.36
C GLY A 39 3.28 -11.36 5.85
N LEU A 40 2.19 -11.11 5.12
CA LEU A 40 2.22 -10.90 3.67
C LEU A 40 2.94 -9.58 3.29
N ILE A 41 2.79 -8.54 4.11
CA ILE A 41 3.53 -7.28 3.93
C ILE A 41 5.04 -7.52 4.02
N LEU A 42 5.50 -8.21 5.06
CA LEU A 42 6.91 -8.52 5.27
C LEU A 42 7.49 -9.36 4.14
N GLU A 43 6.77 -10.39 3.71
CA GLU A 43 7.16 -11.24 2.57
C GLU A 43 7.38 -10.39 1.30
N ARG A 44 6.42 -9.53 0.97
CA ARG A 44 6.48 -8.68 -0.23
C ARG A 44 7.57 -7.63 -0.18
N LEU A 45 7.78 -7.03 0.99
CA LEU A 45 8.90 -6.10 1.20
C LEU A 45 10.24 -6.81 0.98
N GLY A 46 10.36 -8.07 1.41
CA GLY A 46 11.53 -8.90 1.15
C GLY A 46 11.86 -9.04 -0.34
N TYR A 47 10.86 -9.22 -1.21
CA TYR A 47 11.07 -9.27 -2.67
C TYR A 47 11.39 -7.92 -3.29
N CYS A 48 10.89 -6.82 -2.72
CA CYS A 48 11.11 -5.47 -3.26
C CYS A 48 12.51 -4.92 -2.98
N MET A 49 13.24 -5.51 -2.03
CA MET A 49 14.56 -5.06 -1.58
C MET A 49 15.71 -5.95 -2.10
N GLN A 50 15.41 -6.91 -2.98
CA GLN A 50 16.38 -7.73 -3.72
C GLN A 50 16.60 -7.16 -5.11
#